data_AF-A0A353A2V8-F1
#
_entry.id   AF-A0A353A2V8-F1
#
_cell.length_a   1.000
_cell.length_b   1.000
_cell.length_c   1.000
_cell.angle_alpha   90.00
_cell.angle_beta   90.00
_cell.angle_gamma   90.00
#
_symmetry.space_group_name_H-M   'P 1'
#
loop_
_entity.id
_entity.type
_entity.pdbx_description
1 polymer ?
#
loop_
_entity_poly.entity_id
_entity_poly.type
_entity_poly.pdbx_seq_one_letter_code
_entity_poly.pdbx_strand_id
1 'polypeptide(L)'
;MEAKESLQKLATAMLEAQTPISRQTLIEYLTGKVTSETSELGLDELESFGIGDSHDEDYWATIIDAAYEKGYLKEKSTRNDALVLSAEGKKFHKKPTSFVINEEDEETPAPDPNNTEEDIISMTGTTGRAATKAGTASGHAQQFIKLIRAIDRKIDLDEYAETAGIPFTNVLDSLEEMVRQGRKVEITYFTDEVIGNEDMSELSDCFDEYGAANLDKVLNEYGDVYSEEEIRLARVVYMVRHMK
;
A
#
# COMPACT_ATOMS: atom_id res chain seq x y z
N MET A 1 14.98 5.56 -15.17
CA MET A 1 14.34 4.94 -16.35
C MET A 1 12.87 4.65 -16.03
N GLU A 2 11.93 5.05 -16.90
CA GLU A 2 10.53 4.59 -16.79
C GLU A 2 10.44 3.13 -17.25
N ALA A 3 9.84 2.27 -16.45
CA ALA A 3 9.84 0.81 -16.63
C ALA A 3 8.48 0.17 -16.31
N LYS A 4 7.39 0.94 -16.43
CA LYS A 4 6.01 0.48 -16.25
C LYS A 4 5.69 -0.79 -17.04
N GLU A 5 6.04 -0.85 -18.33
CA GLU A 5 5.74 -2.01 -19.17
C GLU A 5 6.50 -3.26 -18.68
N SER A 6 7.73 -3.09 -18.22
CA SER A 6 8.56 -4.17 -17.69
C SER A 6 8.01 -4.72 -16.38
N LEU A 7 7.60 -3.84 -15.45
CA LEU A 7 6.93 -4.28 -14.23
C LEU A 7 5.59 -4.97 -14.52
N GLN A 8 4.87 -4.53 -15.56
CA GLN A 8 3.61 -5.16 -15.97
C GLN A 8 3.85 -6.60 -16.46
N LYS A 9 4.85 -6.80 -17.33
CA LYS A 9 5.27 -8.13 -17.82
C LYS A 9 5.69 -9.06 -16.67
N LEU A 10 6.49 -8.55 -15.74
CA LEU A 10 6.90 -9.27 -14.54
C LEU A 10 5.68 -9.71 -13.72
N ALA A 11 4.74 -8.80 -13.48
CA ALA A 11 3.55 -9.13 -12.71
C ALA A 11 2.62 -10.12 -13.44
N THR A 12 2.51 -10.05 -14.77
CA THR A 12 1.81 -11.06 -15.58
C THR A 12 2.42 -12.44 -15.39
N ALA A 13 3.74 -12.56 -15.54
CA ALA A 13 4.45 -13.83 -15.37
C ALA A 13 4.19 -14.47 -13.99
N MET A 14 4.25 -13.67 -12.92
CA MET A 14 4.01 -14.17 -11.57
C MET A 14 2.53 -14.51 -11.28
N LEU A 15 1.59 -13.84 -11.94
CA LEU A 15 0.16 -14.16 -11.83
C LEU A 15 -0.21 -15.43 -12.59
N GLU A 16 0.40 -15.69 -13.74
CA GLU A 16 0.22 -16.95 -14.49
C GLU A 16 0.88 -18.12 -13.78
N ALA A 17 2.09 -17.94 -13.26
CA ALA A 17 2.81 -18.99 -12.54
C ALA A 17 2.06 -19.48 -11.28
N GLN A 18 1.31 -18.59 -10.60
CA GLN A 18 0.52 -18.86 -9.38
C GLN A 18 1.29 -19.56 -8.23
N THR A 19 2.62 -19.62 -8.32
CA THR A 19 3.52 -20.30 -7.39
C THR A 19 4.64 -19.35 -6.98
N PRO A 20 5.24 -19.51 -5.79
CA PRO A 20 6.49 -18.84 -5.47
C PRO A 20 7.59 -19.28 -6.42
N ILE A 21 8.33 -18.33 -6.97
CA ILE A 21 9.40 -18.56 -7.94
C ILE A 21 10.66 -17.88 -7.46
N SER A 22 11.82 -18.52 -7.61
CA SER A 22 13.09 -17.89 -7.24
C SER A 22 13.38 -16.69 -8.15
N ARG A 23 14.20 -15.75 -7.66
CA ARG A 23 14.65 -14.62 -8.49
C ARG A 23 15.24 -15.07 -9.82
N GLN A 24 16.10 -16.08 -9.80
CA GLN A 24 16.77 -16.61 -11.00
C GLN A 24 15.75 -17.22 -11.97
N THR A 25 14.83 -18.03 -11.47
CA THR A 25 13.80 -18.69 -12.29
C THR A 25 12.83 -17.67 -12.89
N LEU A 26 12.55 -16.55 -12.20
CA LEU A 26 11.76 -15.46 -12.75
C LEU A 26 12.48 -14.74 -13.91
N ILE A 27 13.80 -14.55 -13.83
CA ILE A 27 14.59 -14.00 -14.94
C ILE A 27 14.57 -14.96 -16.14
N GLU A 28 14.73 -16.25 -15.90
CA GLU A 28 14.68 -17.30 -16.93
C GLU A 28 13.31 -17.36 -17.60
N TYR A 29 12.23 -17.25 -16.81
CA TYR A 29 10.87 -17.13 -17.32
C TYR A 29 10.73 -15.93 -18.25
N LEU A 30 11.11 -14.74 -17.79
CA LEU A 30 10.92 -13.50 -18.53
C LEU A 30 11.74 -13.46 -19.82
N THR A 31 12.92 -14.06 -19.81
CA THR A 31 13.80 -14.16 -20.99
C THR A 31 13.52 -15.40 -21.86
N GLY A 32 12.61 -16.29 -21.45
CA GLY A 32 12.21 -17.47 -22.22
C GLY A 32 13.27 -18.58 -22.24
N LYS A 33 14.12 -18.65 -21.21
CA LYS A 33 15.17 -19.66 -21.08
C LYS A 33 14.62 -20.93 -20.45
N VAL A 34 14.58 -22.01 -21.22
CA VAL A 34 14.19 -23.33 -20.71
C VAL A 34 15.33 -23.91 -19.86
N THR A 35 15.07 -24.10 -18.57
CA THR A 35 15.97 -24.75 -17.62
C THR A 35 15.27 -25.91 -16.93
N SER A 36 16.00 -26.70 -16.12
CA SER A 36 15.39 -27.77 -15.32
C SER A 36 14.30 -27.23 -14.39
N GLU A 37 14.51 -26.05 -13.80
CA GLU A 37 13.57 -25.46 -12.84
C GLU A 37 12.32 -24.89 -13.54
N THR A 38 12.48 -24.20 -14.67
CA THR A 38 11.31 -23.70 -15.42
C THR A 38 10.45 -24.84 -15.95
N SER A 39 11.07 -25.94 -16.40
CA SER A 39 10.37 -27.11 -16.92
C SER A 39 9.69 -27.93 -15.81
N GLU A 40 10.34 -28.10 -14.66
CA GLU A 40 9.75 -28.79 -13.49
C GLU A 40 8.52 -28.06 -12.93
N LEU A 41 8.52 -26.73 -13.00
CA LEU A 41 7.41 -25.88 -12.58
C LEU A 41 6.35 -25.68 -13.68
N GLY A 42 6.56 -26.21 -14.89
CA GLY A 42 5.64 -26.06 -16.02
C GLY A 42 5.53 -24.62 -16.54
N LEU A 43 6.55 -23.80 -16.32
CA LEU A 43 6.56 -22.38 -16.68
C LEU A 43 6.82 -22.19 -18.18
N ASP A 44 7.55 -23.11 -18.80
CA ASP A 44 7.87 -23.13 -20.23
C ASP A 44 6.66 -23.42 -21.14
N GLU A 45 5.53 -23.86 -20.56
CA GLU A 45 4.27 -24.10 -21.26
C GLU A 45 3.31 -22.89 -21.21
N LEU A 46 3.63 -21.85 -20.43
CA LEU A 46 2.77 -20.68 -20.24
C LEU A 46 2.89 -19.69 -21.41
N GLU A 47 1.78 -19.01 -21.73
CA GLU A 47 1.73 -18.07 -22.86
C GLU A 47 2.65 -16.85 -22.65
N SER A 48 2.83 -16.42 -21.40
CA SER A 48 3.75 -15.34 -21.07
C SER A 48 5.22 -15.76 -20.95
N PHE A 49 5.57 -17.03 -21.15
CA PHE A 49 6.96 -17.47 -21.12
C PHE A 49 7.76 -16.76 -22.23
N GLY A 50 8.83 -16.06 -21.85
CA GLY A 50 9.61 -15.23 -22.78
C GLY A 50 8.98 -13.88 -23.13
N ILE A 51 7.95 -13.41 -22.43
CA ILE A 51 7.31 -12.10 -22.68
C ILE A 51 8.27 -10.90 -22.60
N GLY A 52 9.44 -11.09 -21.98
CA GLY A 52 10.49 -10.12 -21.76
C GLY A 52 11.75 -10.33 -22.61
N ASP A 53 11.71 -11.16 -23.65
CA ASP A 53 12.86 -11.49 -24.52
C ASP A 53 13.54 -10.29 -25.19
N SER A 54 12.86 -9.15 -25.21
CA SER A 54 13.37 -7.87 -25.72
C SER A 54 14.48 -7.26 -24.86
N HIS A 55 14.69 -7.77 -23.64
CA HIS A 55 15.71 -7.31 -22.69
C HIS A 55 16.52 -8.49 -22.14
N ASP A 56 17.76 -8.20 -21.72
CA ASP A 56 18.67 -9.21 -21.17
C ASP A 56 18.41 -9.50 -19.68
N GLU A 57 19.17 -10.47 -19.14
CA GLU A 57 19.05 -10.90 -17.75
C GLU A 57 19.41 -9.79 -16.75
N ASP A 58 20.42 -8.97 -17.06
CA ASP A 58 20.88 -7.89 -16.18
C ASP A 58 19.81 -6.79 -16.05
N TYR A 59 19.13 -6.49 -17.16
CA TYR A 59 17.95 -5.62 -17.14
C TYR A 59 16.87 -6.19 -16.23
N TRP A 60 16.48 -7.46 -16.42
CA TRP A 60 15.43 -8.07 -15.60
C TRP A 60 15.81 -8.21 -14.13
N ALA A 61 17.08 -8.47 -13.83
CA ALA A 61 17.60 -8.46 -12.47
C ALA A 61 17.41 -7.09 -11.82
N THR A 62 17.68 -5.99 -12.54
CA THR A 62 17.46 -4.61 -12.08
C THR A 62 15.98 -4.32 -11.84
N ILE A 63 15.10 -4.78 -12.75
CA ILE A 63 13.65 -4.61 -12.60
C ILE A 63 13.13 -5.33 -11.36
N ILE A 64 13.58 -6.57 -11.14
CA ILE A 64 13.15 -7.39 -10.00
C ILE A 64 13.62 -6.75 -8.69
N ASP A 65 14.85 -6.24 -8.63
CA ASP A 65 15.36 -5.54 -7.43
C ASP A 65 14.57 -4.29 -7.14
N ALA A 66 14.38 -3.42 -8.14
CA ALA A 66 13.58 -2.22 -7.98
C ALA A 66 12.13 -2.55 -7.58
N ALA A 67 11.55 -3.63 -8.13
CA ALA A 67 10.21 -4.08 -7.77
C ALA A 67 10.13 -4.60 -6.34
N TYR A 68 11.15 -5.30 -5.86
CA TYR A 68 11.25 -5.75 -4.48
C TYR A 68 11.43 -4.59 -3.50
N GLU A 69 12.36 -3.68 -3.77
CA GLU A 69 12.64 -2.49 -2.94
C GLU A 69 11.43 -1.57 -2.83
N LYS A 70 10.71 -1.35 -3.94
CA LYS A 70 9.48 -0.56 -3.96
C LYS A 70 8.25 -1.32 -3.46
N GLY A 71 8.44 -2.54 -2.96
CA GLY A 71 7.40 -3.32 -2.28
C GLY A 71 6.39 -4.00 -3.20
N TYR A 72 6.62 -4.07 -4.50
CA TYR A 72 5.78 -4.84 -5.46
C TYR A 72 6.01 -6.35 -5.34
N LEU A 73 7.19 -6.75 -4.84
CA LEU A 73 7.53 -8.14 -4.56
C LEU A 73 7.79 -8.34 -3.07
N LYS A 74 7.57 -9.56 -2.60
CA LYS A 74 7.92 -9.96 -1.24
C LYS A 74 8.42 -11.39 -1.23
N GLU A 75 9.27 -11.67 -0.26
CA GLU A 75 9.79 -13.00 -0.06
C GLU A 75 8.72 -13.90 0.59
N LYS A 76 8.57 -15.10 0.04
CA LYS A 76 7.69 -16.14 0.59
C LYS A 76 8.45 -17.11 1.48
N SER A 77 9.75 -17.32 1.23
CA SER A 77 10.60 -18.20 2.03
C SER A 77 12.07 -17.78 1.94
N THR A 78 12.69 -17.55 3.11
CA THR A 78 14.10 -17.17 3.29
C THR A 78 15.13 -18.24 2.92
N ARG A 79 14.69 -19.42 2.48
CA ARG A 79 15.57 -20.55 2.16
C ARG A 79 15.96 -20.65 0.70
N ASN A 80 15.12 -20.12 -0.21
CA ASN A 80 15.25 -20.33 -1.66
C ASN A 80 15.03 -19.03 -2.46
N ASP A 81 15.10 -17.86 -1.80
CA ASP A 81 14.83 -16.55 -2.41
C ASP A 81 13.53 -16.52 -3.23
N ALA A 82 12.51 -17.25 -2.73
CA ALA A 82 11.26 -17.45 -3.45
C ALA A 82 10.39 -16.20 -3.33
N LEU A 83 10.12 -15.55 -4.45
CA LEU A 83 9.37 -14.31 -4.54
C LEU A 83 7.91 -14.58 -4.87
N VAL A 84 7.03 -13.74 -4.33
CA VAL A 84 5.62 -13.64 -4.70
C VAL A 84 5.25 -12.17 -4.88
N LEU A 85 4.22 -11.90 -5.68
CA LEU A 85 3.64 -10.56 -5.75
C LEU A 85 3.07 -10.15 -4.38
N SER A 86 3.40 -8.91 -3.97
CA SER A 86 2.74 -8.24 -2.86
C SER A 86 1.32 -7.80 -3.24
N ALA A 87 0.61 -7.12 -2.33
CA ALA A 87 -0.68 -6.53 -2.67
C ALA A 87 -0.50 -5.41 -3.71
N GLU A 88 0.57 -4.63 -3.56
CA GLU A 88 0.99 -3.53 -4.41
C GLU A 88 1.36 -4.04 -5.82
N GLY A 89 2.10 -5.15 -5.93
CA GLY A 89 2.39 -5.81 -7.20
C GLY A 89 1.14 -6.23 -7.96
N LYS A 90 0.15 -6.78 -7.25
CA LYS A 90 -1.15 -7.15 -7.85
C LYS A 90 -1.98 -5.93 -8.23
N LYS A 91 -1.97 -4.86 -7.41
CA LYS A 91 -2.64 -3.58 -7.69
C LYS A 91 -2.04 -2.95 -8.95
N PHE A 92 -0.72 -2.96 -9.08
CA PHE A 92 0.00 -2.48 -10.26
C PHE A 92 -0.40 -3.23 -11.54
N HIS A 93 -0.46 -4.56 -11.52
CA HIS A 93 -0.86 -5.32 -12.70
C HIS A 93 -2.28 -4.93 -13.20
N LYS A 94 -3.22 -4.68 -12.28
CA LYS A 94 -4.59 -4.27 -12.61
C LYS A 94 -4.69 -2.80 -13.06
N LYS A 95 -3.95 -1.91 -12.41
CA LYS A 95 -3.88 -0.46 -12.70
C LYS A 95 -2.41 -0.06 -12.86
N PRO A 96 -1.79 -0.29 -14.03
CA PRO A 96 -0.37 -0.03 -14.18
C PRO A 96 -0.12 1.49 -14.13
N THR A 97 0.52 1.92 -13.05
CA THR A 97 0.94 3.30 -12.79
C THR A 97 2.37 3.53 -13.28
N SER A 98 2.90 4.75 -13.18
CA SER A 98 4.31 5.00 -13.52
C SER A 98 5.22 4.22 -12.56
N PHE A 99 6.25 3.58 -13.12
CA PHE A 99 7.27 2.85 -12.38
C PHE A 99 8.64 3.35 -12.83
N VAL A 100 9.17 4.33 -12.09
CA VAL A 100 10.48 4.91 -12.37
C VAL A 100 11.54 4.21 -11.52
N ILE A 101 12.55 3.69 -12.19
CA ILE A 101 13.78 3.16 -11.60
C ILE A 101 14.79 4.30 -11.56
N ASN A 102 15.17 4.73 -10.36
CA ASN A 102 16.26 5.67 -10.21
C ASN A 102 17.53 4.82 -10.08
N GLU A 103 18.47 5.00 -10.99
CA GLU A 103 19.81 4.37 -10.90
C GLU A 103 20.68 5.05 -9.82
N GLU A 104 20.17 6.10 -9.18
CA GLU A 104 20.80 6.86 -8.11
C GLU A 104 19.90 6.86 -6.87
N ASP A 105 19.85 5.75 -6.15
CA ASP A 105 19.78 5.83 -4.70
C ASP A 105 21.18 5.47 -4.21
N GLU A 106 21.99 6.52 -3.99
CA GLU A 106 23.10 6.40 -3.06
C GLU A 106 22.52 5.77 -1.79
N GLU A 107 23.11 4.64 -1.42
CA GLU A 107 22.95 3.93 -0.16
C GLU A 107 22.62 4.94 0.95
N THR A 108 21.35 5.09 1.32
CA THR A 108 21.02 5.89 2.51
C THR A 108 21.69 5.17 3.66
N PRO A 109 22.72 5.75 4.29
CA PRO A 109 23.44 5.03 5.32
C PRO A 109 22.44 4.75 6.43
N ALA A 110 22.33 3.48 6.80
CA ALA A 110 21.57 3.07 7.98
C ALA A 110 21.88 4.05 9.11
N PRO A 111 20.87 4.54 9.86
CA PRO A 111 21.11 5.52 10.92
C PRO A 111 22.13 4.95 11.90
N ASP A 112 23.34 5.51 11.87
CA ASP A 112 24.40 5.20 12.82
C ASP A 112 23.88 5.60 14.21
N PRO A 113 23.78 4.66 15.17
CA PRO A 113 23.30 4.97 16.51
C PRO A 113 24.27 5.83 17.34
N ASN A 114 25.38 6.31 16.78
CA ASN A 114 26.46 6.94 17.53
C ASN A 114 26.98 8.31 17.02
N ASN A 115 26.18 9.13 16.34
CA ASN A 115 26.56 10.53 16.13
C ASN A 115 25.62 11.53 16.80
N THR A 116 25.89 11.78 18.08
CA THR A 116 25.48 12.99 18.81
C THR A 116 26.25 14.18 18.28
N GLU A 117 25.57 15.14 17.66
CA GLU A 117 25.94 16.55 17.76
C GLU A 117 24.67 17.37 18.03
N GLU A 118 24.51 17.72 19.31
CA GLU A 118 23.64 18.78 19.77
C GLU A 118 24.15 20.12 19.26
N ASP A 119 23.25 21.00 18.79
CA ASP A 119 23.42 22.43 19.04
C ASP A 119 22.08 23.11 19.40
N ILE A 120 21.77 23.01 20.70
CA ILE A 120 21.45 24.09 21.64
C ILE A 120 20.92 25.43 21.07
N ILE A 121 19.75 25.87 21.56
CA ILE A 121 19.45 27.16 22.22
C ILE A 121 18.05 26.99 22.86
N SER A 122 17.98 26.54 24.12
CA SER A 122 17.83 27.36 25.34
C SER A 122 16.60 28.28 25.37
N MET A 123 15.61 27.96 26.21
CA MET A 123 15.31 28.75 27.41
C MET A 123 14.24 28.09 28.30
N THR A 124 14.72 27.59 29.44
CA THR A 124 14.18 27.73 30.80
C THR A 124 12.77 27.21 31.15
N GLY A 125 12.73 26.17 31.97
CA GLY A 125 11.52 25.67 32.63
C GLY A 125 11.75 24.48 33.58
N THR A 126 12.70 24.62 34.48
CA THR A 126 13.04 23.83 35.68
C THR A 126 12.02 22.84 36.29
N THR A 127 12.55 21.65 36.58
CA THR A 127 12.42 20.85 37.83
C THR A 127 11.30 19.81 37.96
N GLY A 128 11.70 18.53 37.89
CA GLY A 128 11.65 17.68 39.07
C GLY A 128 10.68 16.48 39.08
N ARG A 129 11.29 15.31 39.38
CA ARG A 129 10.75 14.10 40.03
C ARG A 129 9.91 13.10 39.22
N ALA A 130 10.55 11.93 39.06
CA ALA A 130 10.14 10.61 39.56
C ALA A 130 8.71 10.10 39.30
N ALA A 131 8.68 8.93 38.67
CA ALA A 131 7.63 7.90 38.67
C ALA A 131 6.30 8.29 38.00
N THR A 132 5.88 7.50 37.02
CA THR A 132 4.71 6.61 37.11
C THR A 132 4.27 6.17 35.71
N LYS A 133 3.82 4.92 35.59
CA LYS A 133 3.01 4.44 34.48
C LYS A 133 1.79 5.36 34.30
N ALA A 134 1.72 6.09 33.19
CA ALA A 134 0.48 6.68 32.68
C ALA A 134 0.72 7.20 31.25
N GLY A 135 -0.13 6.83 30.28
CA GLY A 135 -0.32 7.69 29.10
C GLY A 135 -0.38 7.07 27.71
N THR A 136 -0.64 5.77 27.51
CA THR A 136 -0.88 5.23 26.15
C THR A 136 -2.10 5.87 25.45
N ALA A 137 -2.97 6.55 26.20
CA ALA A 137 -4.09 7.34 25.65
C ALA A 137 -3.67 8.68 25.01
N SER A 138 -2.47 9.22 25.31
CA SER A 138 -2.08 10.57 24.89
C SER A 138 -1.68 10.65 23.41
N GLY A 139 -1.00 9.63 22.87
CA GLY A 139 -0.57 9.63 21.46
C GLY A 139 -1.76 9.42 20.51
N HIS A 140 -2.62 8.46 20.85
CA HIS A 140 -3.80 8.11 20.06
C HIS A 140 -4.81 9.27 19.97
N ALA A 141 -5.10 9.93 21.10
CA ALA A 141 -5.96 11.11 21.11
C ALA A 141 -5.35 12.29 20.33
N GLN A 142 -4.02 12.46 20.38
CA GLN A 142 -3.33 13.50 19.59
C GLN A 142 -3.39 13.23 18.08
N GLN A 143 -3.34 11.97 17.64
CA GLN A 143 -3.50 11.60 16.24
C GLN A 143 -4.89 11.99 15.70
N PHE A 144 -5.95 11.72 16.46
CA PHE A 144 -7.31 12.12 16.06
C PHE A 144 -7.46 13.64 15.97
N ILE A 145 -6.90 14.38 16.92
CA ILE A 145 -6.94 15.86 16.89
C ILE A 145 -6.25 16.40 15.64
N LYS A 146 -5.12 15.81 15.21
CA LYS A 146 -4.41 16.22 13.99
C LYS A 146 -5.24 15.93 12.75
N LEU A 147 -5.81 14.73 12.65
CA LEU A 147 -6.65 14.33 11.52
C LEU A 147 -7.92 15.19 11.43
N ILE A 148 -8.60 15.45 12.55
CA ILE A 148 -9.77 16.35 12.59
C ILE A 148 -9.42 17.75 12.05
N ARG A 149 -8.28 18.32 12.48
CA ARG A 149 -7.83 19.63 11.97
C ARG A 149 -7.51 19.62 10.48
N ALA A 150 -7.04 18.50 9.95
CA ALA A 150 -6.79 18.34 8.52
C ALA A 150 -8.10 18.29 7.74
N ILE A 151 -9.07 17.50 8.22
CA ILE A 151 -10.44 17.41 7.66
C ILE A 151 -11.14 18.77 7.68
N ASP A 152 -11.09 19.49 8.80
CA ASP A 152 -11.68 20.83 8.93
C ASP A 152 -11.11 21.83 7.93
N ARG A 153 -9.84 21.65 7.55
CA ARG A 153 -9.13 22.45 6.54
C ARG A 153 -9.29 21.91 5.12
N LYS A 154 -10.02 20.81 4.95
CA LYS A 154 -10.19 20.08 3.68
C LYS A 154 -8.85 19.72 3.02
N ILE A 155 -7.87 19.34 3.82
CA ILE A 155 -6.61 18.81 3.32
C ILE A 155 -6.89 17.44 2.71
N ASP A 156 -6.25 17.14 1.59
CA ASP A 156 -6.30 15.81 1.00
C ASP A 156 -5.84 14.76 2.03
N LEU A 157 -6.60 13.67 2.16
CA LEU A 157 -6.31 12.66 3.17
C LEU A 157 -5.05 11.85 2.84
N ASP A 158 -4.72 11.71 1.56
CA ASP A 158 -3.47 11.11 1.11
C ASP A 158 -2.29 12.03 1.45
N GLU A 159 -2.40 13.34 1.15
CA GLU A 159 -1.38 14.34 1.51
C GLU A 159 -1.17 14.41 3.04
N TYR A 160 -2.26 14.30 3.81
CA TYR A 160 -2.17 14.21 5.27
C TYR A 160 -1.41 12.97 5.73
N ALA A 161 -1.69 11.81 5.13
CA ALA A 161 -1.02 10.55 5.48
C ALA A 161 0.49 10.64 5.22
N GLU A 162 0.87 11.17 4.06
CA GLU A 162 2.26 11.43 3.66
C GLU A 162 2.95 12.40 4.62
N THR A 163 2.34 13.54 4.89
CA THR A 163 2.88 14.57 5.80
C THR A 163 3.04 14.03 7.23
N ALA A 164 2.14 13.16 7.66
CA ALA A 164 2.19 12.52 8.96
C ALA A 164 3.13 11.30 9.01
N GLY A 165 3.64 10.83 7.86
CA GLY A 165 4.50 9.65 7.75
C GLY A 165 3.79 8.36 8.18
N ILE A 166 2.49 8.24 7.91
CA ILE A 166 1.68 7.06 8.26
C ILE A 166 1.04 6.47 7.00
N PRO A 167 0.82 5.14 6.95
CA PRO A 167 0.09 4.54 5.84
C PRO A 167 -1.37 5.00 5.83
N PHE A 168 -1.96 5.11 4.64
CA PHE A 168 -3.35 5.54 4.48
C PHE A 168 -4.35 4.63 5.20
N THR A 169 -4.05 3.35 5.31
CA THR A 169 -4.82 2.38 6.12
C THR A 169 -4.99 2.82 7.57
N ASN A 170 -3.97 3.45 8.18
CA ASN A 170 -4.07 4.00 9.54
C ASN A 170 -4.99 5.22 9.60
N VAL A 171 -5.07 6.02 8.53
CA VAL A 171 -6.03 7.13 8.41
C VAL A 171 -7.45 6.57 8.34
N LEU A 172 -7.67 5.54 7.53
CA LEU A 172 -8.97 4.85 7.44
C LEU A 172 -9.38 4.23 8.78
N ASP A 173 -8.47 3.54 9.46
CA ASP A 173 -8.71 2.98 10.80
C ASP A 173 -9.11 4.06 11.80
N SER A 174 -8.41 5.20 11.75
CA SER A 174 -8.71 6.37 12.59
C SER A 174 -10.08 6.95 12.28
N LEU A 175 -10.44 7.10 11.00
CA LEU A 175 -11.75 7.58 10.56
C LEU A 175 -12.86 6.64 11.05
N GLU A 176 -12.76 5.35 10.79
CA GLU A 176 -13.73 4.36 11.24
C GLU A 176 -13.88 4.34 12.76
N GLU A 177 -12.78 4.47 13.50
CA GLU A 177 -12.85 4.54 14.96
C GLU A 177 -13.53 5.84 15.43
N MET A 178 -13.22 6.99 14.82
CA MET A 178 -13.90 8.24 15.14
C MET A 178 -15.41 8.14 14.92
N VAL A 179 -15.82 7.55 13.80
CA VAL A 179 -17.24 7.30 13.50
C VAL A 179 -17.84 6.31 14.49
N ARG A 180 -17.16 5.22 14.83
CA ARG A 180 -17.62 4.26 15.86
C ARG A 180 -17.79 4.91 17.23
N GLN A 181 -16.98 5.91 17.55
CA GLN A 181 -17.10 6.72 18.77
C GLN A 181 -18.21 7.79 18.70
N GLY A 182 -18.99 7.84 17.62
CA GLY A 182 -20.11 8.77 17.44
C GLY A 182 -19.70 10.16 16.94
N ARG A 183 -18.46 10.34 16.46
CA ARG A 183 -18.04 11.61 15.85
C ARG A 183 -18.47 11.66 14.39
N LYS A 184 -19.13 12.75 14.01
CA LYS A 184 -19.46 13.06 12.62
C LYS A 184 -18.25 13.69 11.95
N VAL A 185 -17.62 12.97 11.03
CA VAL A 185 -16.50 13.46 10.22
C VAL A 185 -17.02 13.79 8.82
N GLU A 186 -16.60 14.93 8.27
CA GLU A 186 -17.05 15.39 6.95
C GLU A 186 -15.93 15.22 5.92
N ILE A 187 -15.86 14.05 5.31
CA ILE A 187 -14.83 13.70 4.30
C ILE A 187 -15.37 13.67 2.87
N THR A 188 -16.61 14.13 2.66
CA THR A 188 -17.28 14.17 1.34
C THR A 188 -16.45 14.89 0.28
N TYR A 189 -15.76 15.97 0.67
CA TYR A 189 -14.88 16.72 -0.23
C TYR A 189 -13.80 15.85 -0.89
N PHE A 190 -13.32 14.82 -0.19
CA PHE A 190 -12.30 13.90 -0.67
C PHE A 190 -12.93 12.72 -1.40
N THR A 191 -14.01 12.14 -0.86
CA THR A 191 -14.67 10.99 -1.52
C THR A 191 -15.31 11.36 -2.85
N ASP A 192 -15.83 12.57 -2.98
CA ASP A 192 -16.43 13.05 -4.24
C ASP A 192 -15.37 13.18 -5.35
N GLU A 193 -14.10 13.40 -5.00
CA GLU A 193 -12.97 13.49 -5.92
C GLU A 193 -12.38 12.11 -6.24
N VAL A 194 -12.18 11.27 -5.23
CA VAL A 194 -11.52 9.96 -5.39
C VAL A 194 -12.46 8.89 -5.94
N ILE A 195 -13.70 8.87 -5.46
CA ILE A 195 -14.69 7.84 -5.82
C ILE A 195 -15.68 8.38 -6.84
N GLY A 196 -16.13 9.64 -6.67
CA GLY A 196 -17.16 10.22 -7.50
C GLY A 196 -18.57 9.94 -7.01
N ASN A 197 -19.50 10.83 -7.39
CA ASN A 197 -20.87 10.83 -6.83
C ASN A 197 -21.72 9.62 -7.26
N GLU A 198 -21.53 9.12 -8.48
CA GLU A 198 -22.30 7.98 -9.02
C GLU A 198 -21.91 6.70 -8.27
N ASP A 199 -20.61 6.43 -8.18
CA ASP A 199 -20.04 5.29 -7.46
C ASP A 199 -20.32 5.35 -5.96
N MET A 200 -20.30 6.55 -5.36
CA MET A 200 -20.71 6.74 -3.97
C MET A 200 -22.18 6.37 -3.73
N SER A 201 -23.06 6.58 -4.71
CA SER A 201 -24.46 6.16 -4.61
C SER A 201 -24.57 4.65 -4.65
N GLU A 202 -23.87 4.00 -5.59
CA GLU A 202 -23.88 2.54 -5.73
C GLU A 202 -23.34 1.83 -4.48
N LEU A 203 -22.21 2.31 -3.94
CA LEU A 203 -21.65 1.79 -2.70
C LEU A 203 -22.59 2.01 -1.50
N SER A 204 -23.32 3.12 -1.46
CA SER A 204 -24.33 3.36 -0.42
C SER A 204 -25.45 2.34 -0.49
N ASP A 205 -25.98 2.05 -1.68
CA ASP A 205 -27.04 1.06 -1.89
C ASP A 205 -26.57 -0.34 -1.47
N CYS A 206 -25.31 -0.67 -1.77
CA CYS A 206 -24.67 -1.90 -1.31
C CYS A 206 -24.63 -2.00 0.23
N PHE A 207 -24.27 -0.91 0.93
CA PHE A 207 -24.30 -0.91 2.39
C PHE A 207 -25.70 -1.00 2.99
N ASP A 208 -26.73 -0.53 2.29
CA ASP A 208 -28.13 -0.73 2.67
C ASP A 208 -28.55 -2.21 2.55
N GLU A 209 -28.07 -2.91 1.52
CA GLU A 209 -28.37 -4.33 1.30
C GLU A 209 -27.61 -5.26 2.25
N TYR A 210 -26.28 -5.13 2.31
CA TYR A 210 -25.43 -6.06 3.07
C TYR A 210 -25.16 -5.60 4.50
N GLY A 211 -25.39 -4.32 4.80
CA GLY A 211 -25.11 -3.69 6.08
C GLY A 211 -23.65 -3.25 6.22
N ALA A 212 -23.45 -2.01 6.65
CA ALA A 212 -22.12 -1.41 6.87
C ALA A 212 -21.23 -2.14 7.90
N ALA A 213 -21.73 -3.13 8.65
CA ALA A 213 -20.87 -3.96 9.51
C ALA A 213 -20.14 -5.07 8.72
N ASN A 214 -20.70 -5.51 7.59
CA ASN A 214 -20.24 -6.68 6.84
C ASN A 214 -19.29 -6.30 5.70
N LEU A 215 -18.16 -5.66 6.03
CA LEU A 215 -17.19 -5.20 5.04
C LEU A 215 -16.69 -6.35 4.15
N ASP A 216 -16.42 -7.53 4.71
CA ASP A 216 -15.95 -8.69 3.95
C ASP A 216 -16.91 -9.11 2.83
N LYS A 217 -18.23 -8.96 3.04
CA LYS A 217 -19.23 -9.29 2.00
C LYS A 217 -19.17 -8.29 0.85
N VAL A 218 -19.11 -7.00 1.19
CA VAL A 218 -18.99 -5.93 0.19
C VAL A 218 -17.69 -6.07 -0.59
N LEU A 219 -16.57 -6.40 0.07
CA LEU A 219 -15.30 -6.64 -0.60
C LEU A 219 -15.33 -7.86 -1.53
N ASN A 220 -16.06 -8.92 -1.18
CA ASN A 220 -16.17 -10.10 -2.04
C ASN A 220 -17.03 -9.84 -3.29
N GLU A 221 -18.07 -9.01 -3.17
CA GLU A 221 -19.01 -8.70 -4.27
C GLU A 221 -18.50 -7.56 -5.16
N TYR A 222 -17.86 -6.54 -4.58
CA TYR A 222 -17.51 -5.28 -5.24
C TYR A 222 -16.00 -4.98 -5.26
N GLY A 223 -15.16 -5.85 -4.68
CA GLY A 223 -13.71 -5.67 -4.62
C GLY A 223 -12.99 -5.84 -5.96
N ASP A 224 -13.72 -6.20 -7.02
CA ASP A 224 -13.26 -6.19 -8.41
C ASP A 224 -13.45 -4.82 -9.07
N VAL A 225 -14.49 -4.08 -8.70
CA VAL A 225 -14.81 -2.73 -9.20
C VAL A 225 -14.11 -1.66 -8.37
N TYR A 226 -14.21 -1.75 -7.05
CA TYR A 226 -13.70 -0.77 -6.10
C TYR A 226 -12.57 -1.36 -5.26
N SER A 227 -11.57 -0.54 -4.95
CA SER A 227 -10.54 -0.90 -3.99
C SER A 227 -11.09 -0.95 -2.56
N GLU A 228 -10.40 -1.68 -1.69
CA GLU A 228 -10.73 -1.71 -0.27
C GLU A 228 -10.76 -0.31 0.34
N GLU A 229 -9.81 0.56 -0.05
CA GLU A 229 -9.71 1.94 0.41
C GLU A 229 -10.96 2.75 0.04
N GLU A 230 -11.40 2.68 -1.22
CA GLU A 230 -12.61 3.35 -1.72
C GLU A 230 -13.87 2.82 -1.00
N ILE A 231 -14.00 1.50 -0.85
CA ILE A 231 -15.12 0.88 -0.13
C ILE A 231 -15.14 1.34 1.33
N ARG A 232 -13.97 1.40 1.99
CA ARG A 232 -13.87 1.84 3.39
C ARG A 232 -14.16 3.33 3.55
N LEU A 233 -13.73 4.18 2.63
CA LEU A 233 -14.08 5.60 2.59
C LEU A 233 -15.59 5.80 2.41
N ALA A 234 -16.19 5.09 1.46
CA ALA A 234 -17.63 5.10 1.23
C ALA A 234 -18.39 4.64 2.48
N ARG A 235 -17.89 3.59 3.15
CA ARG A 235 -18.44 3.08 4.42
C ARG A 235 -18.40 4.13 5.52
N VAL A 236 -17.31 4.89 5.66
CA VAL A 236 -17.19 5.98 6.64
C VAL A 236 -18.26 7.03 6.40
N VAL A 237 -18.42 7.50 5.16
CA VAL A 237 -19.46 8.47 4.79
C VAL A 237 -20.86 7.92 5.04
N TYR A 238 -21.11 6.67 4.63
CA TYR A 238 -22.39 5.98 4.86
C TYR A 238 -22.73 5.91 6.35
N MET A 239 -21.79 5.49 7.19
CA MET A 239 -22.00 5.38 8.63
C MET A 239 -22.31 6.74 9.26
N VAL A 240 -21.61 7.81 8.86
CA VAL A 240 -21.88 9.17 9.36
C VAL A 240 -23.28 9.65 8.97
N ARG A 241 -23.71 9.40 7.73
CA ARG A 241 -25.06 9.76 7.23
C ARG A 241 -26.17 9.04 8.01
N HIS A 242 -25.92 7.81 8.46
CA HIS A 242 -26.89 6.97 9.18
C HIS A 242 -26.77 7.02 10.71
N MET A 243 -25.96 7.93 11.25
CA MET A 243 -25.91 8.19 12.70
C MET A 243 -27.21 8.83 13.19
N LYS A 244 -27.82 8.20 14.20
CA LYS A 244 -28.98 8.73 14.93
C LYS A 244 -28.58 9.78 15.97
#